data_AF-A0A0F7PRP0-F1
#
_entry.id   AF-A0A0F7PRP0-F1
#
_cell.length_a   1.000
_cell.length_b   1.000
_cell.length_c   1.000
_cell.angle_alpha   90.00
_cell.angle_beta   90.00
_cell.angle_gamma   90.00
#
_symmetry.space_group_name_H-M   'P 1'
#
loop_
_entity.id
_entity.type
_entity.pdbx_description
1 polymer ?
#
loop_
_entity_poly.entity_id
_entity_poly.type
_entity_poly.pdbx_seq_one_letter_code
_entity_poly.pdbx_strand_id
1 'polypeptide(L)'
;MPGHPRLFRRGATFYHRAAIPADIKATYPKTEETFSLKTKDYREAVRRVRIQAARIDRLFEAHRQELKREAEPALAELTPAQIEYIGEVYYAHILDEDEEIRLSGFEGSSFEERAELTDTLDGVNREYLARGIQDEFFSDEAAEILTWTNVNLKLAPDSPSWPRLIRELQSARIKATDAIRAWNKGDVVKTPVVKSDTQISSVDTPLLSETITRWVEEKRRTCLTSAPVGQI
;
A
#
# COMPACT_ATOMS: atom_id res chain seq x y z
N MET A 1 -27.84 -34.43 6.23
CA MET A 1 -27.42 -33.03 6.47
C MET A 1 -26.83 -32.49 5.19
N PRO A 2 -27.16 -31.27 4.75
CA PRO A 2 -26.43 -30.65 3.66
C PRO A 2 -24.98 -30.53 4.11
N GLY A 3 -24.07 -31.21 3.42
CA GLY A 3 -22.64 -31.03 3.64
C GLY A 3 -22.25 -29.57 3.36
N HIS A 4 -21.14 -29.12 3.94
CA HIS A 4 -20.60 -27.81 3.59
C HIS A 4 -20.43 -27.71 2.05
N PRO A 5 -20.85 -26.62 1.38
CA PRO A 5 -20.93 -26.57 -0.10
C PRO A 5 -19.61 -26.87 -0.82
N ARG A 6 -18.48 -26.57 -0.17
CA ARG A 6 -17.12 -26.81 -0.67
C ARG A 6 -16.46 -28.11 -0.17
N LEU A 7 -17.21 -28.98 0.51
CA LEU A 7 -16.72 -30.24 1.06
C LEU A 7 -17.09 -31.40 0.14
N PHE A 8 -16.08 -32.06 -0.42
CA PHE A 8 -16.26 -33.19 -1.31
C PHE A 8 -15.57 -34.43 -0.74
N ARG A 9 -16.09 -35.61 -1.06
CA ARG A 9 -15.49 -36.89 -0.65
C ARG A 9 -15.01 -37.64 -1.88
N ARG A 10 -13.76 -38.07 -1.87
CA ARG A 10 -13.18 -38.94 -2.90
C ARG A 10 -12.57 -40.17 -2.22
N GLY A 11 -13.21 -41.32 -2.40
CA GLY A 11 -12.88 -42.53 -1.64
C GLY A 11 -13.09 -42.34 -0.13
N ALA A 12 -12.03 -42.58 0.65
CA ALA A 12 -12.08 -42.43 2.10
C ALA A 12 -11.79 -40.99 2.59
N THR A 13 -11.22 -40.13 1.75
CA THR A 13 -10.67 -38.84 2.17
C THR A 13 -11.55 -37.68 1.73
N PHE A 14 -11.66 -36.66 2.58
CA PHE A 14 -12.37 -35.42 2.27
C PHE A 14 -11.45 -34.38 1.60
N TYR A 15 -12.04 -33.59 0.72
CA TYR A 15 -11.39 -32.58 -0.12
C TYR A 15 -12.14 -31.25 -0.01
N HIS A 16 -11.39 -30.16 -0.09
CA HIS A 16 -11.92 -28.84 -0.42
C HIS A 16 -12.00 -28.70 -1.93
N ARG A 17 -13.09 -28.13 -2.43
CA ARG A 17 -13.22 -27.71 -3.84
C ARG A 17 -14.02 -26.42 -3.91
N ALA A 18 -13.42 -25.38 -4.49
CA ALA A 18 -14.06 -24.11 -4.77
C ALA A 18 -13.90 -23.78 -6.26
N ALA A 19 -15.02 -23.58 -6.95
CA ALA A 19 -14.99 -23.02 -8.29
C ALA A 19 -14.57 -21.54 -8.21
N ILE A 20 -13.80 -21.09 -9.20
CA ILE A 20 -13.43 -19.69 -9.31
C ILE A 20 -14.66 -18.85 -9.69
N PRO A 21 -14.91 -17.71 -9.00
CA PRO A 21 -15.99 -16.77 -9.35
C PRO A 21 -15.91 -16.27 -10.80
N ALA A 22 -17.07 -16.09 -11.45
CA ALA A 22 -17.15 -15.78 -12.88
C ALA A 22 -16.47 -14.46 -13.26
N ASP A 23 -16.51 -13.47 -12.37
CA ASP A 23 -15.90 -12.15 -12.48
C ASP A 23 -14.37 -12.20 -12.61
N ILE A 24 -13.71 -13.16 -11.96
CA ILE A 24 -12.24 -13.30 -12.00
C ILE A 24 -11.78 -14.53 -12.77
N LYS A 25 -12.69 -15.36 -13.29
CA LYS A 25 -12.37 -16.63 -13.94
C LYS A 25 -11.41 -16.51 -15.13
N ALA A 26 -11.47 -15.40 -15.87
CA ALA A 26 -10.62 -15.18 -17.03
C ALA A 26 -9.17 -14.83 -16.67
N THR A 27 -8.93 -14.25 -15.50
CA THR A 27 -7.62 -13.74 -15.08
C THR A 27 -7.00 -14.54 -13.93
N TYR A 28 -7.80 -15.34 -13.21
CA TYR A 28 -7.31 -16.20 -12.15
C TYR A 28 -6.54 -17.41 -12.72
N PRO A 29 -5.39 -17.80 -12.14
CA PRO A 29 -4.49 -18.80 -12.75
C PRO A 29 -5.04 -20.24 -12.77
N LYS A 30 -6.16 -20.50 -12.08
CA LYS A 30 -6.77 -21.83 -11.99
C LYS A 30 -8.24 -21.78 -12.37
N THR A 31 -8.81 -22.93 -12.68
CA THR A 31 -10.25 -23.10 -12.90
C THR A 31 -11.00 -23.44 -11.61
N GLU A 32 -10.33 -24.07 -10.64
CA GLU A 32 -10.85 -24.40 -9.31
C GLU A 32 -9.71 -24.49 -8.28
N GLU A 33 -9.99 -24.11 -7.03
CA GLU A 33 -9.12 -24.40 -5.89
C GLU A 33 -9.53 -25.73 -5.26
N THR A 34 -8.74 -26.77 -5.49
CA THR A 34 -9.04 -28.14 -5.03
C THR A 34 -7.84 -28.76 -4.32
N PHE A 35 -8.05 -29.27 -3.11
CA PHE A 35 -7.01 -29.98 -2.35
C PHE A 35 -7.58 -30.90 -1.26
N SER A 36 -6.79 -31.89 -0.85
CA SER A 36 -7.17 -32.83 0.21
C SER A 36 -7.18 -32.15 1.58
N LEU A 37 -8.24 -32.40 2.36
CA LEU A 37 -8.31 -32.02 3.78
C LEU A 37 -7.55 -33.01 4.68
N LYS A 38 -6.93 -34.06 4.10
CA LYS A 38 -6.11 -35.06 4.79
C LYS A 38 -6.81 -35.68 6.00
N THR A 39 -8.11 -35.98 5.87
CA THR A 39 -8.90 -36.65 6.91
C THR A 39 -9.99 -37.52 6.29
N LYS A 40 -10.30 -38.61 7.00
CA LYS A 40 -11.44 -39.51 6.74
C LYS A 40 -12.61 -39.25 7.70
N ASP A 41 -12.37 -38.49 8.77
CA ASP A 41 -13.38 -38.10 9.76
C ASP A 41 -14.17 -36.90 9.23
N TYR A 42 -15.48 -37.06 9.14
CA TYR A 42 -16.39 -36.04 8.65
C TYR A 42 -16.42 -34.77 9.53
N ARG A 43 -16.43 -34.91 10.86
CA ARG A 43 -16.48 -33.76 11.79
C ARG A 43 -15.22 -32.92 11.65
N GLU A 44 -14.08 -33.59 11.56
CA GLU A 44 -12.80 -32.92 11.33
C GLU A 44 -12.73 -32.29 9.93
N ALA A 45 -13.29 -32.95 8.91
CA ALA A 45 -13.38 -32.39 7.57
C ALA A 45 -14.21 -31.11 7.52
N VAL A 46 -15.36 -31.07 8.23
CA VAL A 46 -16.19 -29.87 8.35
C VAL A 46 -15.47 -28.73 9.07
N ARG A 47 -14.67 -29.03 10.10
CA ARG A 47 -13.84 -28.02 10.77
C ARG A 47 -12.81 -27.44 9.79
N ARG A 48 -12.04 -28.30 9.12
CA ARG A 48 -10.98 -27.87 8.19
C ARG A 48 -11.54 -27.12 6.99
N VAL A 49 -12.64 -27.58 6.40
CA VAL A 49 -13.20 -26.95 5.19
C VAL A 49 -13.67 -25.52 5.44
N ARG A 50 -14.15 -25.19 6.66
CA ARG A 50 -14.56 -23.82 7.02
C ARG A 50 -13.36 -22.86 7.06
N ILE A 51 -12.26 -23.28 7.69
CA ILE A 51 -11.02 -22.51 7.74
C ILE A 51 -10.49 -22.28 6.33
N GLN A 52 -10.45 -23.35 5.53
CA GLN A 52 -9.95 -23.29 4.18
C GLN A 52 -10.87 -22.48 3.25
N ALA A 53 -12.19 -22.56 3.40
CA ALA A 53 -13.11 -21.74 2.64
C ALA A 53 -12.86 -20.24 2.85
N ALA A 54 -12.72 -19.80 4.11
CA ALA A 54 -12.40 -18.42 4.43
C ALA A 54 -11.05 -17.99 3.84
N ARG A 55 -10.02 -18.86 3.89
CA ARG A 55 -8.73 -18.59 3.24
C ARG A 55 -8.87 -18.40 1.74
N ILE A 56 -9.59 -19.30 1.05
CA ILE A 56 -9.79 -19.21 -0.40
C ILE A 56 -10.61 -17.97 -0.78
N ASP A 57 -11.63 -17.62 0.01
CA ASP A 57 -12.40 -16.39 -0.23
C ASP A 57 -11.52 -15.13 -0.13
N ARG A 58 -10.57 -15.09 0.81
CA ARG A 58 -9.58 -14.00 0.88
C ARG A 58 -8.66 -13.96 -0.34
N LEU A 59 -8.27 -15.10 -0.90
CA LEU A 59 -7.46 -15.14 -2.12
C LEU A 59 -8.23 -14.61 -3.34
N PHE A 60 -9.51 -14.96 -3.47
CA PHE A 60 -10.35 -14.43 -4.53
C PHE A 60 -10.58 -12.93 -4.38
N GLU A 61 -10.76 -12.46 -3.15
CA GLU A 61 -10.89 -11.04 -2.87
C GLU A 61 -9.60 -10.28 -3.17
N ALA A 62 -8.44 -10.80 -2.77
CA ALA A 62 -7.14 -10.20 -3.09
C ALA A 62 -6.95 -10.07 -4.61
N HIS A 63 -7.29 -11.11 -5.38
CA HIS A 63 -7.24 -11.05 -6.84
C HIS A 63 -8.23 -10.03 -7.44
N ARG A 64 -9.43 -9.89 -6.87
CA ARG A 64 -10.36 -8.83 -7.28
C ARG A 64 -9.78 -7.44 -7.05
N GLN A 65 -9.14 -7.22 -5.89
CA GLN A 65 -8.53 -5.93 -5.58
C GLN A 65 -7.36 -5.64 -6.52
N GLU A 66 -6.58 -6.66 -6.88
CA GLU A 66 -5.52 -6.55 -7.90
C GLU A 66 -6.08 -6.07 -9.25
N LEU A 67 -7.13 -6.71 -9.76
CA LEU A 67 -7.74 -6.31 -11.02
C LEU A 67 -8.31 -4.88 -10.98
N LYS A 68 -8.90 -4.48 -9.85
CA LYS A 68 -9.39 -3.12 -9.66
C LYS A 68 -8.23 -2.12 -9.73
N ARG A 69 -7.12 -2.43 -9.05
CA ARG A 69 -5.89 -1.64 -9.07
C ARG A 69 -5.29 -1.54 -10.47
N GLU A 70 -5.23 -2.64 -11.22
CA GLU A 70 -4.75 -2.63 -12.60
C GLU A 70 -5.62 -1.73 -13.50
N ALA A 71 -6.94 -1.76 -13.28
CA ALA A 71 -7.91 -0.95 -14.00
C ALA A 71 -7.93 0.53 -13.59
N GLU A 72 -7.41 0.88 -12.42
CA GLU A 72 -7.30 2.27 -11.99
C GLU A 72 -6.33 3.03 -12.92
N PRO A 73 -6.74 4.23 -13.39
CA PRO A 73 -5.90 5.05 -14.24
C PRO A 73 -4.66 5.49 -13.46
N ALA A 74 -3.53 5.51 -14.13
CA ALA A 74 -2.31 6.07 -13.56
C ALA A 74 -2.51 7.58 -13.31
N LEU A 75 -2.03 8.06 -12.15
CA LEU A 75 -1.97 9.46 -11.83
C LEU A 75 -1.00 10.16 -12.79
N ALA A 76 -1.44 11.28 -13.36
CA ALA A 76 -0.56 12.11 -14.17
C ALA A 76 0.53 12.78 -13.32
N GLU A 77 0.19 13.16 -12.08
CA GLU A 77 1.10 13.78 -11.13
C GLU A 77 0.78 13.37 -9.69
N LEU A 78 1.81 13.40 -8.84
CA LEU A 78 1.68 13.31 -7.38
C LEU A 78 1.57 14.70 -6.78
N THR A 79 0.73 14.83 -5.77
CA THR A 79 0.69 16.04 -4.94
C THR A 79 1.92 16.11 -4.03
N PRO A 80 2.31 17.31 -3.56
CA PRO A 80 3.41 17.44 -2.59
C PRO A 80 3.18 16.61 -1.32
N ALA A 81 1.95 16.55 -0.82
CA ALA A 81 1.59 15.76 0.36
C ALA A 81 1.74 14.24 0.13
N GLN A 82 1.41 13.75 -1.08
CA GLN A 82 1.66 12.35 -1.44
C GLN A 82 3.17 12.04 -1.47
N ILE A 83 3.97 12.94 -2.06
CA ILE A 83 5.44 12.76 -2.12
C ILE A 83 6.04 12.72 -0.71
N GLU A 84 5.65 13.66 0.16
CA GLU A 84 6.09 13.70 1.56
C GLU A 84 5.71 12.41 2.30
N TYR A 85 4.46 11.98 2.19
CA TYR A 85 4.00 10.73 2.80
C TYR A 85 4.77 9.50 2.31
N ILE A 86 5.06 9.41 1.00
CA ILE A 86 5.87 8.32 0.45
C ILE A 86 7.29 8.34 1.05
N GLY A 87 7.88 9.53 1.21
CA GLY A 87 9.16 9.71 1.90
C GLY A 87 9.13 9.25 3.36
N GLU A 88 8.05 9.52 4.10
CA GLU A 88 7.86 9.05 5.47
C GLU A 88 7.74 7.52 5.55
N VAL A 89 6.96 6.92 4.64
CA VAL A 89 6.83 5.46 4.52
C VAL A 89 8.20 4.82 4.25
N TYR A 90 8.97 5.38 3.32
CA TYR A 90 10.30 4.87 2.98
C TYR A 90 11.27 4.96 4.15
N TYR A 91 11.31 6.12 4.81
CA TYR A 91 12.15 6.36 5.99
C TYR A 91 11.84 5.35 7.11
N ALA A 92 10.54 5.11 7.37
CA ALA A 92 10.13 4.16 8.40
C ALA A 92 10.52 2.72 8.04
N HIS A 93 10.36 2.32 6.78
CA HIS A 93 10.76 0.99 6.32
C HIS A 93 12.26 0.75 6.49
N ILE A 94 13.14 1.69 6.11
CA ILE A 94 14.59 1.53 6.30
C ILE A 94 14.95 1.34 7.77
N LEU A 95 14.29 2.06 8.68
CA LEU A 95 14.54 1.91 10.12
C LEU A 95 14.00 0.59 10.68
N ASP A 96 12.87 0.11 10.17
CA ASP A 96 12.29 -1.19 10.53
C ASP A 96 13.22 -2.33 10.10
N GLU A 97 13.75 -2.29 8.87
CA GLU A 97 14.73 -3.27 8.39
C GLU A 97 16.02 -3.27 9.24
N ASP A 98 16.53 -2.08 9.60
CA ASP A 98 17.73 -1.98 10.44
C ASP A 98 17.45 -2.47 11.87
N GLU A 99 16.25 -2.24 12.42
CA GLU A 99 15.80 -2.79 13.71
C GLU A 99 15.75 -4.32 13.67
N GLU A 100 15.19 -4.92 12.62
CA GLU A 100 15.17 -6.38 12.44
C GLU A 100 16.59 -6.97 12.42
N ILE A 101 17.53 -6.31 11.77
CA ILE A 101 18.94 -6.75 11.71
C ILE A 101 19.62 -6.65 13.08
N ARG A 102 19.30 -5.63 13.87
CA ARG A 102 19.79 -5.51 15.25
C ARG A 102 19.21 -6.60 16.14
N LEU A 103 17.91 -6.89 16.00
CA LEU A 103 17.22 -7.95 16.73
C LEU A 103 17.75 -9.35 16.40
N SER A 104 18.16 -9.58 15.14
CA SER A 104 18.81 -10.82 14.73
C SER A 104 20.27 -10.93 15.19
N GLY A 105 20.83 -9.87 15.77
CA GLY A 105 22.22 -9.83 16.22
C GLY A 105 23.22 -9.79 15.06
N PHE A 106 22.83 -9.18 13.94
CA PHE A 106 23.65 -9.03 12.73
C PHE A 106 24.03 -10.38 12.09
N GLU A 107 23.07 -11.30 11.97
CA GLU A 107 23.32 -12.56 11.27
C GLU A 107 23.73 -12.31 9.80
N GLY A 108 24.88 -12.84 9.39
CA GLY A 108 25.38 -12.77 8.01
C GLY A 108 26.34 -11.61 7.68
N SER A 109 26.52 -10.62 8.55
CA SER A 109 27.55 -9.56 8.40
C SER A 109 27.89 -8.94 9.74
N SER A 110 29.14 -8.53 9.97
CA SER A 110 29.50 -7.87 11.23
C SER A 110 28.91 -6.47 11.35
N PHE A 111 28.83 -5.97 12.59
CA PHE A 111 28.41 -4.59 12.86
C PHE A 111 29.30 -3.58 12.14
N GLU A 112 30.61 -3.77 12.17
CA GLU A 112 31.60 -2.88 11.55
C GLU A 112 31.48 -2.85 10.02
N GLU A 113 31.35 -4.01 9.37
CA GLU A 113 31.17 -4.11 7.91
C GLU A 113 29.90 -3.37 7.46
N ARG A 114 28.82 -3.49 8.24
CA ARG A 114 27.57 -2.79 7.95
C ARG A 114 27.71 -1.29 8.12
N ALA A 115 28.35 -0.83 9.20
CA ALA A 115 28.57 0.59 9.43
C ALA A 115 29.40 1.22 8.30
N GLU A 116 30.45 0.55 7.85
CA GLU A 116 31.26 0.98 6.70
C GLU A 116 30.45 1.03 5.39
N LEU A 117 29.62 0.01 5.14
CA LEU A 117 28.73 -0.02 3.98
C LEU A 117 27.71 1.14 4.03
N THR A 118 27.09 1.38 5.19
CA THR A 118 26.17 2.50 5.41
C THR A 118 26.84 3.83 5.09
N ASP A 119 28.07 4.07 5.56
CA ASP A 119 28.80 5.31 5.31
C ASP A 119 29.21 5.47 3.84
N THR A 120 29.62 4.38 3.19
CA THR A 120 29.97 4.36 1.77
C THR A 120 28.76 4.73 0.90
N LEU A 121 27.62 4.09 1.14
CA LEU A 121 26.39 4.35 0.40
C LEU A 121 25.83 5.76 0.68
N ASP A 122 25.93 6.25 1.91
CA ASP A 122 25.51 7.61 2.25
C ASP A 122 26.32 8.67 1.49
N GLY A 123 27.63 8.47 1.31
CA GLY A 123 28.45 9.35 0.48
C GLY A 123 27.91 9.48 -0.95
N VAL A 124 27.55 8.35 -1.57
CA VAL A 124 26.94 8.32 -2.91
C VAL A 124 25.56 8.99 -2.91
N ASN A 125 24.69 8.66 -1.95
CA ASN A 125 23.36 9.24 -1.85
C ASN A 125 23.41 10.77 -1.71
N ARG A 126 24.34 11.30 -0.90
CA ARG A 126 24.52 12.74 -0.71
C ARG A 126 25.05 13.43 -1.96
N GLU A 127 25.99 12.81 -2.67
CA GLU A 127 26.46 13.30 -3.96
C GLU A 127 25.31 13.39 -4.98
N TYR A 128 24.50 12.33 -5.05
CA TYR A 128 23.37 12.27 -5.97
C TYR A 128 22.33 13.34 -5.64
N LEU A 129 21.95 13.48 -4.38
CA LEU A 129 21.00 14.50 -3.94
C LEU A 129 21.50 15.92 -4.23
N ALA A 130 22.78 16.18 -3.98
CA ALA A 130 23.39 17.50 -4.16
C ALA A 130 23.48 17.91 -5.63
N ARG A 131 23.73 16.95 -6.53
CA ARG A 131 23.88 17.19 -7.97
C ARG A 131 22.59 16.98 -8.76
N GLY A 132 21.54 16.47 -8.12
CA GLY A 132 20.29 16.11 -8.79
C GLY A 132 20.45 14.90 -9.72
N ILE A 133 21.36 13.98 -9.40
CA ILE A 133 21.54 12.73 -10.15
C ILE A 133 20.40 11.79 -9.80
N GLN A 134 19.78 11.23 -10.84
CA GLN A 134 18.77 10.18 -10.74
C GLN A 134 19.38 8.94 -11.36
N ASP A 135 19.64 7.93 -10.53
CA ASP A 135 20.20 6.66 -10.96
C ASP A 135 19.11 5.58 -11.01
N GLU A 136 19.49 4.41 -11.51
CA GLU A 136 18.61 3.26 -11.66
C GLU A 136 18.08 2.78 -10.31
N PHE A 137 18.94 2.74 -9.27
CA PHE A 137 18.54 2.33 -7.93
C PHE A 137 17.34 3.13 -7.41
N PHE A 138 17.42 4.47 -7.35
CA PHE A 138 16.29 5.25 -6.82
C PHE A 138 15.08 5.28 -7.77
N SER A 139 15.28 5.03 -9.06
CA SER A 139 14.17 4.90 -10.01
C SER A 139 13.37 3.62 -9.73
N ASP A 140 14.05 2.51 -9.48
CA ASP A 140 13.44 1.23 -9.13
C ASP A 140 12.77 1.29 -7.74
N GLU A 141 13.45 1.87 -6.75
CA GLU A 141 12.90 2.09 -5.41
C GLU A 141 11.61 2.94 -5.47
N ALA A 142 11.61 4.00 -6.28
CA ALA A 142 10.43 4.83 -6.50
C ALA A 142 9.28 4.06 -7.16
N ALA A 143 9.57 3.18 -8.11
CA ALA A 143 8.56 2.34 -8.73
C ALA A 143 8.01 1.30 -7.74
N GLU A 144 8.88 0.69 -6.94
CA GLU A 144 8.49 -0.34 -5.97
C GLU A 144 7.63 0.22 -4.84
N ILE A 145 8.04 1.32 -4.21
CA ILE A 145 7.33 1.88 -3.05
C ILE A 145 5.89 2.29 -3.38
N LEU A 146 5.64 2.74 -4.60
CA LEU A 146 4.29 3.09 -5.06
C LEU A 146 3.35 1.88 -5.01
N THR A 147 3.88 0.65 -5.14
CA THR A 147 3.10 -0.59 -5.09
C THR A 147 2.85 -1.12 -3.67
N TRP A 148 3.53 -0.59 -2.66
CA TRP A 148 3.39 -1.03 -1.27
C TRP A 148 1.96 -0.83 -0.77
N THR A 149 1.48 -1.73 0.09
CA THR A 149 0.07 -1.77 0.50
C THR A 149 -0.41 -0.48 1.18
N ASN A 150 0.47 0.23 1.89
CA ASN A 150 0.18 1.49 2.58
C ASN A 150 0.35 2.74 1.71
N VAL A 151 0.90 2.61 0.48
CA VAL A 151 1.01 3.69 -0.51
C VAL A 151 -0.02 3.46 -1.62
N ASN A 152 0.09 2.33 -2.31
CA ASN A 152 -0.84 1.83 -3.32
C ASN A 152 -1.27 2.90 -4.34
N LEU A 153 -0.28 3.53 -4.97
CA LEU A 153 -0.46 4.53 -6.03
C LEU A 153 0.12 4.01 -7.34
N LYS A 154 -0.47 4.46 -8.45
CA LYS A 154 0.03 4.18 -9.80
C LYS A 154 0.38 5.51 -10.46
N LEU A 155 1.65 5.70 -10.79
CA LEU A 155 2.13 6.92 -11.43
C LEU A 155 2.34 6.69 -12.93
N ALA A 156 1.94 7.65 -13.76
CA ALA A 156 2.14 7.57 -15.21
C ALA A 156 3.66 7.55 -15.52
N PRO A 157 4.14 6.73 -16.48
CA PRO A 157 5.57 6.64 -16.79
C PRO A 157 6.21 7.98 -17.23
N ASP A 158 5.42 8.86 -17.84
CA ASP A 158 5.80 10.19 -18.30
C ASP A 158 5.50 11.30 -17.28
N SER A 159 5.13 10.94 -16.05
CA SER A 159 4.79 11.91 -15.02
C SER A 159 5.96 12.83 -14.68
N PRO A 160 5.75 14.17 -14.58
CA PRO A 160 6.77 15.10 -14.08
C PRO A 160 6.98 14.99 -12.56
N SER A 161 6.37 14.02 -11.89
CA SER A 161 6.54 13.78 -10.46
C SER A 161 7.71 12.84 -10.15
N TRP A 162 8.15 12.01 -11.10
CA TRP A 162 9.28 11.08 -10.91
C TRP A 162 10.53 11.75 -10.35
N PRO A 163 11.03 12.88 -10.91
CA PRO A 163 12.17 13.60 -10.35
C PRO A 163 12.00 14.05 -8.90
N ARG A 164 10.79 14.48 -8.54
CA ARG A 164 10.46 15.02 -7.21
C ARG A 164 10.38 13.87 -6.20
N LEU A 165 9.77 12.76 -6.58
CA LEU A 165 9.69 11.55 -5.78
C LEU A 165 11.08 10.96 -5.52
N ILE A 166 11.90 10.77 -6.56
CA ILE A 166 13.26 10.24 -6.41
C ILE A 166 14.09 11.10 -5.47
N ARG A 167 14.00 12.42 -5.60
CA ARG A 167 14.68 13.37 -4.70
C ARG A 167 14.22 13.23 -3.25
N GLU A 168 12.93 12.99 -3.03
CA GLU A 168 12.39 12.77 -1.69
C GLU A 168 12.92 11.47 -1.09
N LEU A 169 12.95 10.37 -1.86
CA LEU A 169 13.51 9.09 -1.40
C LEU A 169 15.00 9.18 -1.07
N GLN A 170 15.78 9.90 -1.87
CA GLN A 170 17.18 10.21 -1.56
C GLN A 170 17.32 10.93 -0.21
N SER A 171 16.46 11.94 0.01
CA SER A 171 16.44 12.72 1.26
C SER A 171 16.04 11.87 2.46
N ALA A 172 15.01 11.04 2.31
CA ALA A 172 14.54 10.09 3.32
C ALA A 172 15.62 9.04 3.67
N ARG A 173 16.34 8.51 2.68
CA ARG A 173 17.44 7.57 2.91
C ARG A 173 18.59 8.20 3.67
N ILE A 174 18.99 9.42 3.30
CA ILE A 174 20.03 10.17 4.04
C ILE A 174 19.60 10.41 5.49
N LYS A 175 18.34 10.80 5.71
CA LYS A 175 17.76 10.96 7.05
C LYS A 175 17.77 9.64 7.83
N ALA A 176 17.45 8.52 7.19
CA ALA A 176 17.52 7.18 7.79
C ALA A 176 18.96 6.82 8.19
N THR A 177 19.93 7.04 7.31
CA THR A 177 21.36 6.83 7.61
C THR A 177 21.80 7.62 8.85
N ASP A 178 21.42 8.88 8.95
CA ASP A 178 21.78 9.71 10.12
C ASP A 178 21.16 9.17 11.42
N ALA A 179 19.94 8.63 11.36
CA ALA A 179 19.31 7.96 12.49
C ALA A 179 20.00 6.62 12.83
N ILE A 180 20.33 5.80 11.84
CA ILE A 180 21.09 4.55 12.01
C ILE A 180 22.45 4.83 12.65
N ARG A 181 23.15 5.89 12.23
CA ARG A 181 24.41 6.33 12.84
C ARG A 181 24.25 6.73 14.31
N ALA A 182 23.17 7.43 14.65
CA ALA A 182 22.88 7.76 16.04
C ALA A 182 22.67 6.46 16.86
N TRP A 183 21.92 5.51 16.31
CA TRP A 183 21.69 4.22 16.96
C TRP A 183 22.98 3.41 17.13
N ASN A 184 23.87 3.43 16.14
CA ASN A 184 25.20 2.82 16.21
C ASN A 184 26.09 3.41 17.32
N LYS A 185 25.87 4.68 17.69
CA LYS A 185 26.54 5.31 18.84
C LYS A 185 25.91 4.97 20.19
N GLY A 186 24.78 4.28 20.18
CA GLY A 186 23.99 3.94 21.37
C GLY A 186 22.86 4.92 21.68
N ASP A 187 22.57 5.88 20.80
CA ASP A 187 21.42 6.77 20.98
C ASP A 187 20.11 5.98 20.79
N VAL A 188 19.08 6.32 21.57
CA VAL A 188 17.78 5.67 21.46
C VAL A 188 16.99 6.32 20.32
N VAL A 189 16.93 5.61 19.19
CA VAL A 189 16.10 5.95 18.03
C VAL A 189 14.83 5.10 18.07
N LYS A 190 13.69 5.69 17.71
CA LYS A 190 12.42 4.96 17.59
C LYS A 190 12.05 4.81 16.12
N THR A 191 11.77 3.58 15.71
CA THR A 191 11.17 3.28 14.41
C THR A 191 9.77 3.92 14.34
N PRO A 192 9.49 4.81 13.38
CA PRO A 192 8.19 5.43 13.23
C PRO A 192 7.13 4.40 12.83
N VAL A 193 5.92 4.53 13.39
CA VAL A 193 4.76 3.79 12.90
C VAL A 193 4.00 4.67 11.92
N VAL A 194 4.11 4.38 10.63
CA VAL A 194 3.39 5.11 9.59
C VAL A 194 2.00 4.50 9.44
N LYS A 195 0.97 5.30 9.68
CA LYS A 195 -0.42 4.88 9.48
C LYS A 195 -0.70 4.91 7.98
N SER A 196 -1.40 3.89 7.48
CA SER A 196 -1.91 3.88 6.12
C SER A 196 -2.99 4.96 5.98
N ASP A 197 -2.62 6.14 5.48
CA ASP A 197 -3.61 7.17 5.17
C ASP A 197 -4.34 6.77 3.89
N THR A 198 -5.43 6.02 4.03
CA THR A 198 -6.35 5.66 2.94
C THR A 198 -7.10 6.90 2.37
N GLN A 199 -6.65 8.12 2.69
CA GLN A 199 -7.36 9.38 2.46
C GLN A 199 -6.50 10.50 1.85
N ILE A 200 -5.32 10.24 1.29
CA ILE A 200 -4.60 11.28 0.51
C ILE A 200 -5.20 11.43 -0.92
N SER A 201 -6.29 10.72 -1.19
CA SER A 201 -7.13 10.86 -2.38
C SER A 201 -8.31 11.79 -2.12
N SER A 202 -8.06 13.07 -1.87
CA SER A 202 -9.04 14.10 -2.19
C SER A 202 -8.33 15.41 -2.47
N VAL A 203 -8.31 15.80 -3.75
CA VAL A 203 -8.54 17.21 -4.09
C VAL A 203 -9.73 17.63 -3.24
N ASP A 204 -9.61 18.71 -2.46
CA ASP A 204 -10.65 19.31 -1.61
C ASP A 204 -11.95 19.53 -2.41
N THR A 205 -12.70 18.45 -2.61
CA THR A 205 -13.95 18.43 -3.35
C THR A 205 -14.99 18.41 -2.24
N PRO A 206 -15.66 19.53 -1.96
CA PRO A 206 -16.62 19.59 -0.88
C PRO A 206 -17.66 18.50 -1.09
N LEU A 207 -18.06 17.85 0.00
CA LEU A 207 -19.10 16.82 -0.02
C LEU A 207 -20.31 17.36 -0.80
N LEU A 208 -20.93 16.54 -1.66
CA LEU A 208 -22.08 16.96 -2.47
C LEU A 208 -23.17 17.65 -1.62
N SER A 209 -23.33 17.22 -0.37
CA SER A 209 -24.21 17.84 0.62
C SER A 209 -23.83 19.29 0.94
N GLU A 210 -22.55 19.62 1.08
CA GLU A 210 -22.08 20.99 1.33
C GLU A 210 -22.28 21.87 0.11
N THR A 211 -22.01 21.35 -1.09
CA THR A 211 -22.22 22.05 -2.36
C THR A 211 -23.70 22.34 -2.61
N ILE A 212 -24.58 21.38 -2.32
CA ILE A 212 -26.04 21.56 -2.36
C ILE A 212 -26.48 22.61 -1.34
N THR A 213 -25.95 22.58 -0.12
CA THR A 213 -26.34 23.54 0.92
C THR A 213 -25.95 24.97 0.53
N ARG A 214 -24.73 25.18 0.01
CA ARG A 214 -24.32 26.48 -0.55
C ARG A 214 -25.22 26.95 -1.68
N TRP A 215 -25.54 26.06 -2.63
CA TRP A 215 -26.42 26.40 -3.75
C TRP A 215 -27.83 26.78 -3.29
N VAL A 216 -28.38 26.05 -2.32
CA VAL A 216 -29.69 26.36 -1.72
C VAL A 216 -29.67 27.72 -1.01
N GLU A 217 -28.62 28.03 -0.25
CA GLU A 217 -28.47 29.34 0.39
C GLU A 217 -28.30 30.47 -0.63
N GLU A 218 -27.53 30.26 -1.68
CA GLU A 218 -27.34 31.22 -2.76
C GLU A 218 -28.67 31.55 -3.46
N LYS A 219 -29.48 30.54 -3.79
CA LYS A 219 -30.83 30.74 -4.37
C LYS A 219 -31.80 31.42 -3.42
N ARG A 220 -31.71 31.13 -2.11
CA ARG A 220 -32.50 31.85 -1.10
C ARG A 220 -32.14 33.34 -1.03
N ARG A 221 -30.85 33.68 -1.15
CA ARG A 221 -30.38 35.07 -1.19
C ARG A 221 -30.88 35.80 -2.45
N THR A 222 -30.91 35.14 -3.60
CA THR A 222 -31.38 35.76 -4.86
C THR A 222 -32.90 35.96 -4.91
N CYS A 223 -33.69 35.09 -4.25
CA CYS A 223 -35.15 35.26 -4.18
C CYS A 223 -35.60 36.40 -3.25
N LEU A 224 -34.81 36.76 -2.24
CA LEU A 224 -35.16 37.83 -1.30
C LEU A 224 -34.91 39.25 -1.87
N THR A 225 -34.16 39.36 -2.96
CA THR A 225 -33.85 40.65 -3.61
C THR A 225 -34.84 41.06 -4.70
N SER A 226 -35.87 40.26 -4.99
CA SER A 226 -36.91 40.58 -5.98
C SER A 226 -38.30 40.71 -5.34
N ALA A 227 -38.48 41.68 -4.44
CA ALA A 227 -39.81 42.15 -4.06
C ALA A 227 -40.05 43.51 -4.73
N PRO A 228 -41.15 43.71 -5.49
CA PRO A 228 -41.39 44.97 -6.19
C PRO A 228 -41.79 46.05 -5.18
N VAL A 229 -41.15 47.23 -5.31
CA VAL A 229 -41.57 48.46 -4.63
C VAL A 229 -42.92 48.89 -5.21
N GLY A 230 -44.01 48.55 -4.53
CA GLY A 230 -45.33 49.12 -4.80
C GLY A 230 -45.43 50.52 -4.21
N GLN A 231 -45.40 51.53 -5.07
CA GLN A 231 -45.74 52.91 -4.71
C GLN A 231 -47.26 53.07 -4.58
N ILE A 232 -47.68 53.80 -3.55
CA ILE A 232 -49.04 54.24 -3.23
C ILE A 232 -49.47 55.35 -4.19
#